data_AF-A0A5C2HND8-F1
#
_entry.id   AF-A0A5C2HND8-F1
#
_cell.length_a   1.000
_cell.length_b   1.000
_cell.length_c   1.000
_cell.angle_alpha   90.00
_cell.angle_beta   90.00
_cell.angle_gamma   90.00
#
_symmetry.space_group_name_H-M   'P 1'
#
loop_
_entity.id
_entity.type
_entity.pdbx_description
1 polymer ?
#
loop_
_entity_poly.entity_id
_entity_poly.type
_entity_poly.pdbx_seq_one_letter_code
_entity_poly.pdbx_strand_id
1 'polypeptide(L)'
;MSRLAPLWAGVAIAVGVVAIVVTQTLRDSPPESDEEWLAPEAKIERPAKVEFGQRELTEPRYEQMWQVLFSGCGFSCHNPMAGDFSELGPDMQTKERFYAATVAKTVAADYPAWQAVRSGDCHQLALIHPGRADRSLVVAVMVAEVADAIASELGCEVSYNLHDINRYALYDSGKIALLKEWINQGAADN
;
A
#
# COMPACT_ATOMS: atom_id res chain seq x y z
N MET A 1 -15.15 58.45 -35.65
CA MET A 1 -14.00 58.40 -36.57
C MET A 1 -12.75 58.65 -35.75
N SER A 2 -11.86 57.65 -35.67
CA SER A 2 -10.41 57.76 -35.42
C SER A 2 -9.90 56.37 -35.09
N ARG A 3 -9.24 55.77 -36.08
CA ARG A 3 -8.54 54.48 -35.99
C ARG A 3 -7.17 54.74 -35.39
N LEU A 4 -6.79 54.00 -34.36
CA LEU A 4 -5.39 53.84 -33.95
C LEU A 4 -5.15 52.37 -33.61
N ALA A 5 -4.45 51.69 -34.51
CA ALA A 5 -3.78 50.43 -34.25
C ALA A 5 -2.37 50.75 -33.74
N PRO A 6 -1.81 49.97 -32.78
CA PRO A 6 -0.38 49.91 -32.60
C PRO A 6 0.16 48.50 -32.84
N LEU A 7 1.02 48.45 -33.87
CA LEU A 7 2.39 47.95 -33.80
C LEU A 7 2.61 46.55 -33.21
N TRP A 8 2.75 45.61 -34.14
CA TRP A 8 3.47 44.36 -34.00
C TRP A 8 4.91 44.63 -33.53
N ALA A 9 5.23 44.24 -32.30
CA ALA A 9 6.60 44.04 -31.86
C ALA A 9 6.90 42.53 -31.93
N GLY A 10 7.64 42.12 -32.96
CA GLY A 10 8.12 40.75 -33.08
C GLY A 10 9.10 40.44 -31.95
N VAL A 11 8.76 39.46 -31.12
CA VAL A 11 9.70 38.85 -30.18
C VAL A 11 10.49 37.81 -30.96
N ALA A 12 11.72 38.15 -31.33
CA ALA A 12 12.71 37.20 -31.79
C ALA A 12 13.21 36.40 -30.56
N ILE A 13 12.70 35.18 -30.38
CA ILE A 13 13.26 34.25 -29.40
C ILE A 13 14.52 33.66 -30.01
N ALA A 14 15.67 34.13 -29.53
CA ALA A 14 16.95 33.49 -29.78
C ALA A 14 16.93 32.10 -29.14
N VAL A 15 16.91 31.06 -29.97
CA VAL A 15 17.16 29.68 -29.54
C VAL A 15 18.65 29.57 -29.21
N GLY A 16 18.99 29.86 -27.96
CA GLY A 16 20.31 29.58 -27.42
C GLY A 16 20.52 28.07 -27.37
N VAL A 17 21.39 27.56 -28.22
CA VAL A 17 21.91 26.20 -28.12
C VAL A 17 22.74 26.15 -26.84
N VAL A 18 22.15 25.67 -25.74
CA VAL A 18 22.90 25.31 -24.54
C VAL A 18 23.66 24.05 -24.88
N ALA A 19 24.94 24.20 -25.18
CA ALA A 19 25.89 23.10 -25.19
C ALA A 19 26.00 22.56 -23.75
N ILE A 20 25.21 21.54 -23.44
CA ILE A 20 25.41 20.75 -22.24
C ILE A 20 26.71 19.98 -22.46
N VAL A 21 27.79 20.49 -21.85
CA VAL A 21 29.01 19.73 -21.64
C VAL A 21 28.65 18.65 -20.64
N VAL A 22 28.26 17.48 -21.14
CA VAL A 22 28.22 16.25 -20.36
C VAL A 22 29.67 15.86 -20.14
N THR A 23 30.26 16.33 -19.04
CA THR A 23 31.44 15.67 -18.49
C THR A 23 31.00 14.29 -18.05
N GLN A 24 31.18 13.30 -18.92
CA GLN A 24 31.20 11.90 -18.55
C GLN A 24 32.31 11.74 -17.52
N THR A 25 31.96 11.75 -16.25
CA THR A 25 32.76 11.08 -15.23
C THR A 25 32.78 9.62 -15.60
N LEU A 26 33.83 9.22 -16.31
CA LEU A 26 34.26 7.82 -16.42
C LEU A 26 34.49 7.35 -14.99
N ARG A 27 33.45 6.71 -14.44
CA ARG A 27 33.55 5.93 -13.22
C ARG A 27 34.36 4.72 -13.65
N ASP A 28 35.60 4.64 -13.18
CA ASP A 28 36.44 3.47 -13.32
C ASP A 28 35.63 2.24 -12.95
N SER A 29 35.35 1.39 -13.94
CA SER A 29 34.85 0.06 -13.69
C SER A 29 35.92 -0.67 -12.87
N PRO A 30 35.59 -1.21 -11.69
CA PRO A 30 36.53 -2.08 -11.00
C PRO A 30 36.83 -3.29 -11.89
N PRO A 31 38.05 -3.85 -11.82
CA PRO A 31 38.42 -5.01 -12.62
C PRO A 31 37.46 -6.16 -12.34
N GLU A 32 36.98 -6.80 -13.41
CA GLU A 32 36.37 -8.12 -13.37
C GLU A 32 37.44 -9.12 -12.90
N SER A 33 37.58 -9.27 -11.58
CA SER A 33 38.18 -10.45 -10.99
C SER A 33 37.05 -11.43 -10.72
N ASP A 34 37.07 -12.55 -11.42
CA ASP A 34 36.21 -13.74 -11.23
C ASP A 34 36.46 -14.44 -9.87
N GLU A 35 36.74 -13.69 -8.81
CA GLU A 35 36.69 -14.20 -7.46
C GLU A 35 35.24 -14.25 -7.02
N GLU A 36 34.68 -15.42 -7.27
CA GLU A 36 33.56 -16.05 -6.60
C GLU A 36 33.49 -15.62 -5.12
N TRP A 37 32.84 -14.49 -4.88
CA TRP A 37 32.44 -14.03 -3.56
C TRP A 37 31.30 -14.96 -3.10
N LEU A 38 31.64 -16.20 -2.78
CA LEU A 38 30.84 -17.05 -1.91
C LEU A 38 30.84 -16.37 -0.56
N ALA A 39 29.95 -15.38 -0.38
CA ALA A 39 29.53 -14.98 0.94
C ALA A 39 29.25 -16.29 1.69
N PRO A 40 29.88 -16.53 2.86
CA PRO A 40 29.59 -17.73 3.63
C PRO A 40 28.07 -17.78 3.74
N GLU A 41 27.46 -18.90 3.34
CA GLU A 41 26.03 -19.11 3.44
C GLU A 41 25.66 -18.85 4.89
N ALA A 42 25.33 -17.58 5.17
CA ALA A 42 24.73 -17.19 6.41
C ALA A 42 23.43 -17.95 6.32
N LYS A 43 23.39 -19.08 7.03
CA LYS A 43 22.16 -19.76 7.35
C LYS A 43 21.35 -18.71 8.08
N ILE A 44 20.62 -17.92 7.31
CA ILE A 44 19.44 -17.23 7.77
C ILE A 44 18.57 -18.42 8.13
N GLU A 45 18.69 -18.87 9.37
CA GLU A 45 17.71 -19.73 9.99
C GLU A 45 16.41 -18.98 9.75
N ARG A 46 15.64 -19.44 8.76
CA ARG A 46 14.33 -18.89 8.48
C ARG A 46 13.63 -18.97 9.82
N PRO A 47 13.22 -17.83 10.41
CA PRO A 47 12.49 -17.88 11.67
C PRO A 47 11.34 -18.86 11.46
N ALA A 48 11.11 -19.70 12.47
CA ALA A 48 10.07 -20.72 12.44
C ALA A 48 8.82 -20.12 11.83
N LYS A 49 8.22 -20.85 10.87
CA LYS A 49 6.97 -20.49 10.22
C LYS A 49 6.01 -20.00 11.30
N VAL A 50 5.66 -18.71 11.31
CA VAL A 50 4.61 -18.21 12.19
C VAL A 50 3.35 -18.91 11.71
N GLU A 51 2.97 -19.99 12.37
CA GLU A 51 1.67 -20.60 12.18
C GLU A 51 0.66 -19.63 12.78
N PHE A 52 0.13 -18.74 11.93
CA PHE A 52 -1.16 -18.11 12.20
C PHE A 52 -2.10 -19.23 12.61
N GLY A 53 -2.55 -19.18 13.87
CA GLY A 53 -3.05 -20.34 14.58
C GLY A 53 -4.00 -21.16 13.72
N GLN A 54 -3.98 -22.48 13.89
CA GLN A 54 -4.86 -23.42 13.18
C GLN A 54 -6.37 -23.23 13.48
N ARG A 55 -6.75 -22.06 14.00
CA ARG A 55 -8.13 -21.65 14.19
C ARG A 55 -8.75 -21.39 12.82
N GLU A 56 -9.72 -22.21 12.53
CA GLU A 56 -10.62 -22.04 11.41
C GLU A 56 -11.46 -20.77 11.64
N LEU A 57 -11.58 -19.95 10.61
CA LEU A 57 -12.57 -18.88 10.57
C LEU A 57 -13.86 -19.54 10.11
N THR A 58 -14.88 -19.61 10.96
CA THR A 58 -16.13 -20.32 10.67
C THR A 58 -17.32 -19.38 10.54
N GLU A 59 -17.20 -18.15 11.07
CA GLU A 59 -18.24 -17.15 11.02
C GLU A 59 -17.69 -15.77 10.60
N PRO A 60 -18.50 -14.92 9.94
CA PRO A 60 -18.10 -13.57 9.54
C PRO A 60 -18.20 -12.59 10.74
N ARG A 61 -17.43 -12.86 11.80
CA ARG A 61 -17.39 -12.02 13.01
C ARG A 61 -16.06 -11.35 13.22
N TYR A 62 -16.10 -10.12 13.70
CA TYR A 62 -14.92 -9.33 13.92
C TYR A 62 -13.96 -9.97 14.93
N GLU A 63 -14.47 -10.53 16.04
CA GLU A 63 -13.62 -11.21 17.02
C GLU A 63 -12.80 -12.34 16.39
N GLN A 64 -13.41 -13.17 15.53
CA GLN A 64 -12.68 -14.27 14.89
C GLN A 64 -11.68 -13.75 13.85
N MET A 65 -12.05 -12.73 13.07
CA MET A 65 -11.15 -12.12 12.09
C MET A 65 -9.94 -11.47 12.73
N TRP A 66 -10.12 -10.79 13.85
CA TRP A 66 -9.02 -10.24 14.62
C TRP A 66 -8.01 -11.33 14.98
N GLN A 67 -8.47 -12.42 15.58
CA GLN A 67 -7.61 -13.51 16.02
C GLN A 67 -6.87 -14.18 14.85
N VAL A 68 -7.56 -14.40 13.72
CA VAL A 68 -7.04 -15.22 12.62
C VAL A 68 -6.29 -14.42 11.56
N LEU A 69 -6.73 -13.19 11.27
CA LEU A 69 -6.25 -12.38 10.15
C LEU A 69 -5.39 -11.19 10.59
N PHE A 70 -5.82 -10.46 11.63
CA PHE A 70 -5.31 -9.11 11.89
C PHE A 70 -4.34 -8.99 13.07
N SER A 71 -4.40 -9.91 14.04
CA SER A 71 -3.61 -9.84 15.28
C SER A 71 -2.09 -9.79 15.05
N GLY A 72 -1.61 -10.31 13.92
CA GLY A 72 -0.19 -10.25 13.54
C GLY A 72 0.25 -8.93 12.89
N CYS A 73 -0.67 -8.14 12.34
CA CYS A 73 -0.34 -6.94 11.57
C CYS A 73 0.28 -5.83 12.44
N GLY A 74 -0.17 -5.75 13.70
CA GLY A 74 0.28 -4.74 14.66
C GLY A 74 1.67 -4.94 15.22
N PHE A 75 2.32 -6.10 15.06
CA PHE A 75 3.58 -6.35 15.77
C PHE A 75 4.80 -5.70 15.10
N SER A 76 4.81 -5.64 13.76
CA SER A 76 6.00 -5.26 12.99
C SER A 76 5.81 -4.06 12.06
N CYS A 77 4.59 -3.86 11.53
CA CYS A 77 4.36 -2.92 10.44
C CYS A 77 3.32 -1.85 10.77
N HIS A 78 2.36 -2.19 11.64
CA HIS A 78 1.27 -1.30 12.05
C HIS A 78 1.32 -1.02 13.56
N ASN A 79 2.53 -0.79 14.06
CA ASN A 79 2.81 -0.29 15.40
C ASN A 79 3.38 1.13 15.30
N PRO A 80 2.57 2.17 15.44
CA PRO A 80 3.08 3.54 15.51
C PRO A 80 3.92 3.68 16.78
N MET A 81 5.24 3.63 16.63
CA MET A 81 6.13 4.08 17.69
C MET A 81 5.93 5.59 17.88
N ALA A 82 5.23 5.95 18.95
CA ALA A 82 5.16 7.29 19.54
C ALA A 82 4.92 8.47 18.56
N GLY A 83 3.64 8.73 18.25
CA GLY A 83 3.15 10.12 18.15
C GLY A 83 2.61 10.59 16.80
N ASP A 84 2.97 9.96 15.68
CA ASP A 84 2.38 10.30 14.37
C ASP A 84 1.89 9.04 13.63
N PHE A 85 0.57 8.92 13.53
CA PHE A 85 -0.12 7.81 12.88
C PHE A 85 -0.23 8.02 11.36
N SER A 86 -0.04 9.26 10.88
CA SER A 86 -0.35 9.61 9.50
C SER A 86 0.68 9.07 8.51
N GLU A 87 1.93 8.90 8.93
CA GLU A 87 3.04 8.43 8.08
C GLU A 87 3.16 6.90 8.04
N LEU A 88 2.77 6.22 9.13
CA LEU A 88 2.94 4.78 9.31
C LEU A 88 1.65 3.97 9.02
N GLY A 89 0.52 4.64 8.79
CA GLY A 89 -0.76 4.01 8.53
C GLY A 89 -1.54 3.65 9.80
N PRO A 90 -2.55 2.77 9.71
CA PRO A 90 -3.44 2.47 10.84
C PRO A 90 -2.71 1.78 12.00
N ASP A 91 -3.10 2.12 13.23
CA ASP A 91 -2.65 1.41 14.44
C ASP A 91 -3.42 0.10 14.59
N MET A 92 -2.72 -1.02 14.54
CA MET A 92 -3.32 -2.35 14.60
C MET A 92 -2.75 -3.18 15.76
N GLN A 93 -2.25 -2.54 16.82
CA GLN A 93 -1.66 -3.24 17.97
C GLN A 93 -2.67 -4.03 18.82
N THR A 94 -3.89 -3.51 18.92
CA THR A 94 -4.99 -4.18 19.63
C THR A 94 -6.21 -4.24 18.73
N LYS A 95 -7.15 -5.11 19.10
CA LYS A 95 -8.43 -5.25 18.42
C LYS A 95 -9.14 -3.89 18.34
N GLU A 96 -9.32 -3.24 19.47
CA GLU A 96 -10.04 -1.96 19.57
C GLU A 96 -9.38 -0.87 18.73
N ARG A 97 -8.04 -0.84 18.71
CA ARG A 97 -7.26 0.10 17.90
C ARG A 97 -7.40 -0.17 16.42
N PHE A 98 -7.27 -1.43 15.99
CA PHE A 98 -7.52 -1.83 14.60
C PHE A 98 -8.89 -1.36 14.14
N TYR A 99 -9.95 -1.66 14.91
CA TYR A 99 -11.31 -1.35 14.48
C TYR A 99 -11.47 0.16 14.31
N ALA A 100 -11.06 0.94 15.31
CA ALA A 100 -11.14 2.40 15.29
C ALA A 100 -10.26 3.05 14.20
N ALA A 101 -9.13 2.43 13.86
CA ALA A 101 -8.17 2.91 12.87
C ALA A 101 -8.47 2.49 11.43
N THR A 102 -9.39 1.53 11.20
CA THR A 102 -9.61 0.98 9.85
C THR A 102 -11.05 1.07 9.37
N VAL A 103 -12.04 0.85 10.23
CA VAL A 103 -13.44 0.80 9.81
C VAL A 103 -13.96 2.19 9.50
N ALA A 104 -14.45 2.38 8.26
CA ALA A 104 -14.90 3.67 7.72
C ALA A 104 -13.81 4.76 7.67
N LYS A 105 -12.54 4.37 7.79
CA LYS A 105 -11.37 5.25 7.67
C LYS A 105 -10.89 5.30 6.24
N THR A 106 -10.39 6.44 5.81
CA THR A 106 -9.88 6.63 4.44
C THR A 106 -8.42 7.02 4.46
N VAL A 107 -7.70 6.70 3.39
CA VAL A 107 -6.29 7.07 3.29
C VAL A 107 -6.13 8.60 3.30
N ALA A 108 -6.95 9.35 2.56
CA ALA A 108 -6.75 10.81 2.49
C ALA A 108 -7.09 11.54 3.79
N ALA A 109 -8.20 11.18 4.45
CA ALA A 109 -8.66 11.94 5.61
C ALA A 109 -7.91 11.54 6.88
N ASP A 110 -7.65 10.24 7.06
CA ASP A 110 -7.13 9.71 8.31
C ASP A 110 -5.62 9.42 8.24
N TYR A 111 -5.07 9.18 7.05
CA TYR A 111 -3.66 8.80 6.83
C TYR A 111 -3.00 9.55 5.65
N PRO A 112 -3.07 10.89 5.61
CA PRO A 112 -2.69 11.68 4.43
C PRO A 112 -1.23 11.48 4.02
N ALA A 113 -0.34 11.25 4.99
CA ALA A 113 1.09 11.05 4.75
C ALA A 113 1.47 9.58 4.47
N TRP A 114 0.50 8.65 4.51
CA TRP A 114 0.77 7.23 4.27
C TRP A 114 0.93 6.98 2.77
N GLN A 115 2.17 6.67 2.38
CA GLN A 115 2.58 6.45 0.98
C GLN A 115 2.72 4.96 0.62
N ALA A 116 2.66 4.05 1.59
CA ALA A 116 3.17 2.68 1.46
C ALA A 116 2.38 1.75 0.52
N VAL A 117 1.27 2.19 -0.08
CA VAL A 117 0.32 1.29 -0.76
C VAL A 117 -0.29 1.84 -2.05
N ARG A 118 0.22 2.94 -2.63
CA ARG A 118 -0.50 3.61 -3.73
C ARG A 118 0.34 4.34 -4.78
N SER A 119 -0.03 4.13 -6.04
CA SER A 119 0.09 5.10 -7.15
C SER A 119 -1.31 5.54 -7.62
N GLY A 120 -1.43 6.77 -8.12
CA GLY A 120 -2.73 7.31 -8.57
C GLY A 120 -3.59 7.93 -7.47
N ASP A 121 -4.87 8.20 -7.78
CA ASP A 121 -5.82 8.88 -6.88
C ASP A 121 -6.55 7.88 -5.97
N CYS A 122 -5.88 7.47 -4.90
CA CYS A 122 -6.46 6.61 -3.86
C CYS A 122 -7.14 7.40 -2.74
N HIS A 123 -7.41 8.70 -2.91
CA HIS A 123 -7.80 9.56 -1.79
C HIS A 123 -9.14 9.16 -1.16
N GLN A 124 -10.07 8.63 -1.96
CA GLN A 124 -11.40 8.22 -1.49
C GLN A 124 -11.49 6.75 -1.05
N LEU A 125 -10.40 5.98 -1.19
CA LEU A 125 -10.43 4.57 -0.86
C LEU A 125 -10.48 4.38 0.66
N ALA A 126 -11.51 3.67 1.12
CA ALA A 126 -11.64 3.30 2.51
C ALA A 126 -10.72 2.11 2.84
N LEU A 127 -10.15 2.12 4.04
CA LEU A 127 -9.37 0.99 4.55
C LEU A 127 -10.27 -0.25 4.68
N ILE A 128 -11.40 -0.07 5.35
CA ILE A 128 -12.54 -0.99 5.37
C ILE A 128 -13.79 -0.16 5.10
N HIS A 129 -14.51 -0.47 4.02
CA HIS A 129 -15.78 0.16 3.67
C HIS A 129 -16.94 -0.70 4.17
N PRO A 130 -17.68 -0.28 5.22
CA PRO A 130 -18.89 -0.99 5.65
C PRO A 130 -19.85 -1.19 4.46
N GLY A 131 -20.22 -2.44 4.20
CA GLY A 131 -21.13 -2.84 3.13
C GLY A 131 -20.49 -3.05 1.75
N ARG A 132 -19.18 -2.80 1.57
CA ARG A 132 -18.51 -2.86 0.25
C ARG A 132 -17.10 -3.46 0.35
N ALA A 133 -17.01 -4.78 0.40
CA ALA A 133 -15.74 -5.49 0.41
C ALA A 133 -14.92 -5.26 -0.88
N ASP A 134 -15.59 -5.05 -2.01
CA ASP A 134 -15.01 -4.68 -3.31
C ASP A 134 -14.39 -3.26 -3.34
N ARG A 135 -14.68 -2.44 -2.32
CA ARG A 135 -14.15 -1.07 -2.15
C ARG A 135 -13.28 -0.91 -0.92
N SER A 136 -12.82 -2.02 -0.34
CA SER A 136 -12.04 -2.01 0.89
C SER A 136 -10.57 -2.30 0.61
N LEU A 137 -9.68 -1.37 0.98
CA LEU A 137 -8.24 -1.53 0.79
C LEU A 137 -7.70 -2.81 1.45
N VAL A 138 -8.22 -3.18 2.64
CA VAL A 138 -7.80 -4.42 3.33
C VAL A 138 -8.01 -5.68 2.49
N VAL A 139 -9.04 -5.70 1.63
CA VAL A 139 -9.32 -6.82 0.73
C VAL A 139 -8.44 -6.70 -0.51
N ALA A 140 -8.29 -5.48 -1.05
CA ALA A 140 -7.46 -5.21 -2.22
C ALA A 140 -5.99 -5.63 -2.02
N VAL A 141 -5.43 -5.42 -0.83
CA VAL A 141 -4.04 -5.84 -0.53
C VAL A 141 -3.87 -7.36 -0.43
N MET A 142 -4.97 -8.12 -0.32
CA MET A 142 -4.98 -9.59 -0.18
C MET A 142 -5.53 -10.32 -1.42
N VAL A 143 -6.33 -9.66 -2.25
CA VAL A 143 -7.02 -10.27 -3.41
C VAL A 143 -6.79 -9.45 -4.69
N ALA A 144 -6.08 -10.04 -5.66
CA ALA A 144 -5.69 -9.39 -6.91
C ALA A 144 -6.90 -8.81 -7.66
N GLU A 145 -7.96 -9.59 -7.82
CA GLU A 145 -9.18 -9.19 -8.52
C GLU A 145 -9.79 -7.91 -7.93
N VAL A 146 -9.75 -7.74 -6.60
CA VAL A 146 -10.27 -6.53 -5.94
C VAL A 146 -9.33 -5.34 -6.15
N ALA A 147 -8.01 -5.55 -6.13
CA ALA A 147 -7.05 -4.51 -6.48
C ALA A 147 -7.22 -4.04 -7.94
N ASP A 148 -7.36 -4.97 -8.89
CA ASP A 148 -7.57 -4.67 -10.31
C ASP A 148 -8.89 -3.92 -10.55
N ALA A 149 -9.96 -4.30 -9.85
CA ALA A 149 -11.24 -3.59 -9.90
C ALA A 149 -11.12 -2.15 -9.36
N ILE A 150 -10.41 -1.95 -8.25
CA ILE A 150 -10.16 -0.61 -7.71
C ILE A 150 -9.30 0.23 -8.66
N ALA A 151 -8.25 -0.35 -9.26
CA ALA A 151 -7.40 0.35 -10.22
C ALA A 151 -8.18 0.78 -11.46
N SER A 152 -8.99 -0.11 -12.03
CA SER A 152 -9.77 0.18 -13.24
C SER A 152 -10.92 1.17 -13.00
N GLU A 153 -11.57 1.13 -11.84
CA GLU A 153 -12.74 1.97 -11.56
C GLU A 153 -12.39 3.31 -10.90
N LEU A 154 -11.34 3.36 -10.09
CA LEU A 154 -10.94 4.55 -9.33
C LEU A 154 -9.60 5.15 -9.78
N GLY A 155 -8.86 4.50 -10.67
CA GLY A 155 -7.50 4.93 -11.02
C GLY A 155 -6.54 4.87 -9.84
N CYS A 156 -6.86 4.03 -8.83
CA CYS A 156 -6.07 3.82 -7.63
C CYS A 156 -5.34 2.47 -7.76
N GLU A 157 -4.06 2.52 -8.04
CA GLU A 157 -3.23 1.32 -8.06
C GLU A 157 -2.82 0.99 -6.62
N VAL A 158 -3.50 0.01 -6.05
CA VAL A 158 -3.13 -0.54 -4.75
C VAL A 158 -1.95 -1.48 -4.94
N SER A 159 -0.93 -1.35 -4.10
CA SER A 159 0.15 -2.35 -4.04
C SER A 159 -0.38 -3.68 -3.49
N TYR A 160 -0.99 -4.46 -4.38
CA TYR A 160 -1.30 -5.87 -4.15
C TYR A 160 0.00 -6.59 -3.79
N ASN A 161 -0.03 -7.47 -2.79
CA ASN A 161 1.10 -8.33 -2.47
C ASN A 161 2.39 -7.67 -1.95
N LEU A 162 2.35 -6.45 -1.41
CA LEU A 162 3.47 -6.01 -0.53
C LEU A 162 3.63 -6.96 0.68
N HIS A 163 2.53 -7.59 1.08
CA HIS A 163 2.43 -8.65 2.07
C HIS A 163 2.97 -10.02 1.63
N ASP A 164 3.23 -10.20 0.33
CA ASP A 164 3.69 -11.45 -0.30
C ASP A 164 5.19 -11.68 -0.04
N ILE A 165 5.96 -10.59 0.00
CA ILE A 165 7.36 -10.58 0.50
C ILE A 165 7.40 -11.07 1.96
N ASN A 166 6.33 -10.83 2.73
CA ASN A 166 6.22 -11.19 4.14
C ASN A 166 5.37 -12.47 4.41
N ARG A 167 4.94 -13.21 3.37
CA ARG A 167 4.12 -14.45 3.46
C ARG A 167 2.69 -14.29 4.00
N TYR A 168 2.10 -13.11 3.91
CA TYR A 168 0.75 -12.81 4.41
C TYR A 168 -0.33 -12.82 3.31
N ALA A 169 0.04 -13.07 2.06
CA ALA A 169 -0.95 -13.20 1.00
C ALA A 169 -1.79 -14.46 1.23
N LEU A 170 -3.05 -14.23 1.59
CA LEU A 170 -4.06 -15.26 1.70
C LEU A 170 -4.65 -15.46 0.30
N TYR A 171 -3.97 -16.25 -0.53
CA TYR A 171 -4.56 -16.75 -1.76
C TYR A 171 -5.82 -17.55 -1.42
N ASP A 172 -6.95 -17.03 -1.86
CA ASP A 172 -8.26 -17.69 -1.99
C ASP A 172 -8.53 -18.80 -0.98
N SER A 173 -8.61 -18.40 0.29
CA SER A 173 -9.03 -19.28 1.38
C SER A 173 -10.46 -18.93 1.77
N GLY A 174 -11.22 -19.89 2.31
CA GLY A 174 -12.54 -19.62 2.91
C GLY A 174 -12.53 -18.46 3.92
N LYS A 175 -11.35 -18.10 4.47
CA LYS A 175 -11.15 -16.95 5.33
C LYS A 175 -11.38 -15.61 4.62
N ILE A 176 -10.98 -15.47 3.35
CA ILE A 176 -11.21 -14.27 2.54
C ILE A 176 -12.70 -14.13 2.21
N ALA A 177 -13.39 -15.23 1.92
CA ALA A 177 -14.83 -15.21 1.72
C ALA A 177 -15.57 -14.69 2.95
N LEU A 178 -15.21 -15.19 4.14
CA LEU A 178 -15.78 -14.72 5.40
C LEU A 178 -15.43 -13.26 5.69
N LEU A 179 -14.19 -12.83 5.43
CA LEU A 179 -13.79 -11.41 5.51
C LEU A 179 -14.68 -10.51 4.64
N LYS A 180 -14.83 -10.88 3.36
CA LYS A 180 -15.70 -10.13 2.43
C LYS A 180 -17.14 -10.12 2.95
N GLU A 181 -17.64 -11.22 3.48
CA GLU A 181 -18.98 -11.32 4.03
C GLU A 181 -19.20 -10.40 5.25
N TRP A 182 -18.31 -10.39 6.24
CA TRP A 182 -18.39 -9.48 7.39
C TRP A 182 -18.39 -8.02 6.95
N ILE A 183 -17.50 -7.65 6.02
CA ILE A 183 -17.47 -6.29 5.47
C ILE A 183 -18.79 -5.96 4.79
N ASN A 184 -19.31 -6.85 3.95
CA ASN A 184 -20.58 -6.66 3.25
C ASN A 184 -21.79 -6.60 4.19
N GLN A 185 -21.71 -7.21 5.38
CA GLN A 185 -22.71 -7.10 6.46
C GLN A 185 -22.57 -5.81 7.28
N GLY A 186 -21.66 -4.91 6.92
CA GLY A 186 -21.48 -3.60 7.56
C GLY A 186 -20.28 -3.52 8.50
N ALA A 187 -19.41 -4.53 8.52
CA ALA A 187 -18.17 -4.55 9.31
C ALA A 187 -18.37 -4.23 10.81
N ALA A 188 -19.42 -4.78 11.43
CA ALA A 188 -19.76 -4.51 12.83
C ALA A 188 -18.73 -5.11 13.82
N ASP A 189 -18.55 -4.46 14.97
CA ASP A 189 -17.76 -4.97 16.11
C ASP A 189 -18.57 -6.05 16.86
N ASN A 190 -18.48 -7.31 16.40
CA ASN A 190 -19.32 -8.45 16.83
C ASN A 190 -18.57 -9.76 17.10
#